data_AF-A0A7J9VR44-F1
#
_entry.id   AF-A0A7J9VR44-F1
#
_cell.length_a   1.000
_cell.length_b   1.000
_cell.length_c   1.000
_cell.angle_alpha   90.00
_cell.angle_beta   90.00
_cell.angle_gamma   90.00
#
_symmetry.space_group_name_H-M   'P 1'
#
loop_
_entity.id
_entity.type
_entity.pdbx_description
1 polymer ?
#
loop_
_entity_poly.entity_id
_entity_poly.type
_entity_poly.pdbx_seq_one_letter_code
_entity_poly.pdbx_strand_id
1 'polypeptide(L)'
;MSEETTETTTDDQATGQTTETPVTEAEATETDQTTETPNAEAKKYRLKLREAEARLEKLQATVSAYQTREIETLAGEAGMQSPTDLWTQESSIEAFLSEDGAIDPEAVQSAVSTLLEARPHWKSQKAIALPGKPTGKLVPGHSSEDPDDAKGASWGDVLRRS
;
A
#
# COMPACT_ATOMS: atom_id res chain seq x y z
N MET A 1 -62.01 15.79 22.41
CA MET A 1 -60.66 15.71 22.97
C MET A 1 -59.73 15.56 21.77
N SER A 2 -59.27 16.64 21.13
CA SER A 2 -58.94 17.98 21.67
C SER A 2 -57.83 17.83 22.74
N GLU A 3 -56.70 18.52 22.72
CA GLU A 3 -56.28 19.77 22.03
C GLU A 3 -54.84 19.58 21.45
N GLU A 4 -54.47 20.13 20.27
CA GLU A 4 -53.84 21.45 20.06
C GLU A 4 -52.44 21.58 20.72
N THR A 5 -51.35 21.79 19.96
CA THR A 5 -50.79 23.14 19.71
C THR A 5 -49.81 23.13 18.51
N THR A 6 -49.74 24.27 17.80
CA THR A 6 -49.05 24.52 16.52
C THR A 6 -47.78 25.38 16.65
N GLU A 7 -47.23 25.77 15.48
CA GLU A 7 -46.27 26.86 15.21
C GLU A 7 -44.77 26.50 15.31
N THR A 8 -43.94 26.61 14.24
CA THR A 8 -43.69 27.69 13.24
C THR A 8 -42.71 28.74 13.76
N THR A 9 -41.57 28.92 13.08
CA THR A 9 -41.06 30.23 12.61
C THR A 9 -39.86 30.05 11.66
N THR A 10 -39.83 30.90 10.63
CA THR A 10 -38.87 30.96 9.52
C THR A 10 -37.92 32.17 9.69
N ASP A 11 -36.68 31.99 9.23
CA ASP A 11 -35.63 32.96 8.89
C ASP A 11 -34.63 32.15 7.99
N ASP A 12 -33.99 32.58 6.89
CA ASP A 12 -33.85 33.87 6.16
C ASP A 12 -33.23 35.02 6.98
N GLN A 13 -32.43 35.96 6.47
CA GLN A 13 -32.01 36.29 5.10
C GLN A 13 -30.57 36.88 5.12
N ALA A 14 -30.06 37.18 3.92
CA ALA A 14 -29.28 38.39 3.60
C ALA A 14 -27.77 38.42 3.88
N THR A 15 -27.05 38.12 2.79
CA THR A 15 -25.73 38.64 2.41
C THR A 15 -25.46 40.10 2.83
N GLY A 16 -24.28 40.34 3.41
CA GLY A 16 -23.70 41.68 3.61
C GLY A 16 -22.26 41.73 3.12
N GLN A 17 -22.04 42.24 1.91
CA GLN A 17 -20.72 42.42 1.29
C GLN A 17 -20.24 43.86 1.50
N THR A 18 -19.06 44.05 2.08
CA THR A 18 -18.39 45.36 2.20
C THR A 18 -16.97 45.28 1.66
N THR A 19 -16.55 46.33 0.96
CA THR A 19 -15.43 46.36 0.01
C THR A 19 -14.33 47.33 0.46
N GLU A 20 -13.05 46.89 0.42
CA GLU A 20 -11.80 47.70 0.35
C GLU A 20 -11.49 48.69 1.52
N THR A 21 -10.26 49.12 1.83
CA THR A 21 -8.87 48.89 1.32
C THR A 21 -7.86 49.03 2.51
N PRO A 22 -6.54 48.75 2.38
CA PRO A 22 -5.65 48.44 3.52
C PRO A 22 -4.90 49.65 4.11
N VAL A 23 -4.55 49.58 5.40
CA VAL A 23 -3.60 50.51 6.06
C VAL A 23 -2.74 49.79 7.12
N THR A 24 -1.42 49.93 6.96
CA THR A 24 -0.35 49.88 7.98
C THR A 24 -0.05 48.56 8.72
N GLU A 25 1.08 48.01 8.28
CA GLU A 25 2.08 47.27 9.05
C GLU A 25 2.30 47.81 10.48
N ALA A 26 1.96 46.98 11.47
CA ALA A 26 2.42 47.13 12.85
C ALA A 26 3.30 45.92 13.18
N GLU A 27 4.61 46.15 13.18
CA GLU A 27 5.66 45.19 13.52
C GLU A 27 5.61 44.86 15.03
N ALA A 28 4.59 44.11 15.43
CA ALA A 28 4.43 43.63 16.80
C ALA A 28 5.41 42.46 17.04
N THR A 29 6.65 42.81 17.37
CA THR A 29 7.62 41.88 17.98
C THR A 29 7.20 41.59 19.43
N GLU A 30 6.00 41.02 19.60
CA GLU A 30 5.51 40.59 20.90
C GLU A 30 6.22 39.29 21.26
N THR A 31 7.23 39.44 22.13
CA THR A 31 7.97 38.30 22.68
C THR A 31 7.05 37.61 23.68
N ASP A 32 6.22 36.70 23.16
CA ASP A 32 5.14 36.04 23.89
C ASP A 32 5.69 35.09 24.98
N GLN A 33 6.15 35.70 26.08
CA GLN A 33 6.32 35.05 27.36
C GLN A 33 4.92 34.76 27.94
N THR A 34 4.18 33.88 27.26
CA THR A 34 2.97 33.27 27.83
C THR A 34 3.36 32.63 29.16
N THR A 35 2.90 33.25 30.24
CA THR A 35 2.85 32.59 31.55
C THR A 35 2.09 31.28 31.36
N GLU A 36 2.78 30.14 31.42
CA GLU A 36 2.18 28.83 31.14
C GLU A 36 1.07 28.55 32.15
N THR A 37 -0.17 28.86 31.77
CA THR A 37 -1.32 28.52 32.61
C THR A 37 -1.47 27.00 32.64
N PRO A 38 -1.90 26.39 33.76
CA PRO A 38 -2.08 24.94 33.85
C PRO A 38 -2.99 24.36 32.74
N ASN A 39 -3.92 25.17 32.21
CA ASN A 39 -4.77 24.82 31.07
C ASN A 39 -3.99 24.72 29.74
N ALA A 40 -2.97 25.57 29.53
CA ALA A 40 -2.10 25.51 28.36
C ALA A 40 -1.21 24.26 28.41
N GLU A 41 -0.62 23.93 29.56
CA GLU A 41 0.13 22.69 29.77
C GLU A 41 -0.75 21.45 29.53
N ALA A 42 -1.95 21.40 30.14
CA ALA A 42 -2.90 20.30 29.93
C ALA A 42 -3.30 20.14 28.45
N LYS A 43 -3.46 21.24 27.70
CA LYS A 43 -3.68 21.21 26.26
C LYS A 43 -2.47 20.64 25.51
N LYS A 44 -1.24 21.07 25.85
CA LYS A 44 0.01 20.53 25.27
C LYS A 44 0.13 19.02 25.49
N TYR A 45 -0.12 18.51 26.70
CA TYR A 45 -0.06 17.07 26.97
C TYR A 45 -1.13 16.26 26.22
N ARG A 46 -2.37 16.76 26.12
CA ARG A 46 -3.43 16.12 25.32
C ARG A 46 -3.10 16.07 23.82
N LEU A 47 -2.38 17.05 23.29
CA LEU A 47 -1.90 17.03 21.91
C LEU A 47 -0.77 16.01 21.74
N LYS A 48 0.23 16.02 22.62
CA LYS A 48 1.34 15.03 22.62
C LYS A 48 0.84 13.59 22.72
N LEU A 49 -0.19 13.33 23.54
CA LEU A 49 -0.78 12.00 23.67
C LEU A 49 -1.38 11.52 22.33
N ARG A 50 -2.27 12.30 21.72
CA ARG A 50 -2.87 11.94 20.42
C ARG A 50 -1.84 11.81 19.29
N GLU A 51 -0.81 12.64 19.33
CA GLU A 51 0.29 12.57 18.37
C GLU A 51 1.15 11.30 18.57
N ALA A 52 1.29 10.82 19.81
CA ALA A 52 1.92 9.53 20.11
C ALA A 52 1.03 8.35 19.69
N GLU A 53 -0.28 8.39 19.98
CA GLU A 53 -1.27 7.39 19.56
C GLU A 53 -1.28 7.25 18.03
N ALA A 54 -1.36 8.35 17.28
CA ALA A 54 -1.32 8.35 15.82
C ALA A 54 0.02 7.84 15.25
N ARG A 55 1.15 8.08 15.94
CA ARG A 55 2.44 7.48 15.58
C ARG A 55 2.46 5.97 15.81
N LEU A 56 1.87 5.49 16.90
CA LEU A 56 1.77 4.06 17.21
C LEU A 56 0.89 3.34 16.20
N GLU A 57 -0.31 3.87 15.90
CA GLU A 57 -1.22 3.33 14.90
C GLU A 57 -0.54 3.24 13.52
N LYS A 58 0.14 4.31 13.09
CA LYS A 58 0.91 4.32 11.84
C LYS A 58 2.03 3.27 11.83
N LEU A 59 2.74 3.10 12.95
CA LEU A 59 3.81 2.12 13.06
C LEU A 59 3.26 0.68 13.05
N GLN A 60 2.17 0.42 13.77
CA GLN A 60 1.46 -0.87 13.77
C GLN A 60 0.97 -1.23 12.36
N ALA A 61 0.33 -0.31 11.63
CA ALA A 61 -0.08 -0.52 10.26
C ALA A 61 1.10 -0.75 9.29
N THR A 62 2.27 -0.17 9.58
CA THR A 62 3.49 -0.40 8.80
C THR A 62 4.08 -1.79 9.10
N VAL A 63 4.12 -2.19 10.37
CA VAL A 63 4.61 -3.50 10.81
C VAL A 63 3.72 -4.63 10.31
N SER A 64 2.39 -4.50 10.42
CA SER A 64 1.45 -5.50 9.92
C SER A 64 1.58 -5.69 8.40
N ALA A 65 1.73 -4.62 7.63
CA ALA A 65 1.98 -4.72 6.19
C ALA A 65 3.29 -5.47 5.84
N TYR A 66 4.35 -5.30 6.64
CA TYR A 66 5.56 -6.11 6.49
C TYR A 66 5.34 -7.57 6.91
N GLN A 67 4.64 -7.82 8.01
CA GLN A 67 4.33 -9.17 8.48
C GLN A 67 3.48 -9.94 7.46
N THR A 68 2.41 -9.35 6.92
CA THR A 68 1.58 -9.92 5.85
C THR A 68 2.44 -10.34 4.65
N ARG A 69 3.31 -9.43 4.16
CA ARG A 69 4.19 -9.71 3.02
C ARG A 69 5.18 -10.84 3.30
N GLU A 70 5.72 -10.91 4.50
CA GLU A 70 6.69 -11.95 4.87
C GLU A 70 6.01 -13.32 5.04
N ILE A 71 4.83 -13.36 5.64
CA ILE A 71 3.97 -14.56 5.71
C ILE A 71 3.61 -15.04 4.29
N GLU A 72 3.25 -14.13 3.38
CA GLU A 72 3.02 -14.46 1.97
C GLU A 72 4.29 -15.01 1.27
N THR A 73 5.46 -14.48 1.61
CA THR A 73 6.73 -14.97 1.07
C THR A 73 6.99 -16.41 1.53
N LEU A 74 6.87 -16.67 2.84
CA LEU A 74 6.99 -18.00 3.44
C LEU A 74 5.95 -19.00 2.90
N ALA A 75 4.71 -18.56 2.69
CA ALA A 75 3.65 -19.41 2.11
C ALA A 75 3.91 -19.77 0.64
N GLY A 76 4.49 -18.85 -0.13
CA GLY A 76 4.99 -19.12 -1.48
C GLY A 76 6.16 -20.11 -1.51
N GLU A 77 7.07 -20.03 -0.54
CA GLU A 77 8.19 -20.98 -0.37
C GLU A 77 7.72 -22.36 0.09
N ALA A 78 6.73 -22.42 0.98
CA ALA A 78 6.04 -23.65 1.38
C ALA A 78 5.21 -24.30 0.25
N GLY A 79 5.04 -23.60 -0.89
CA GLY A 79 4.55 -24.18 -2.13
C GLY A 79 3.12 -23.79 -2.52
N MET A 80 2.56 -22.70 -1.97
CA MET A 80 1.32 -22.12 -2.51
C MET A 80 1.56 -21.44 -3.87
N GLN A 81 0.60 -21.55 -4.79
CA GLN A 81 0.64 -20.87 -6.09
C GLN A 81 0.37 -19.37 -5.95
N SER A 82 -0.61 -19.01 -5.11
CA SER A 82 -1.02 -17.64 -4.80
C SER A 82 -1.00 -17.50 -3.27
N PRO A 83 0.05 -16.89 -2.68
CA PRO A 83 0.14 -16.78 -1.22
C PRO A 83 -0.97 -15.93 -0.60
N THR A 84 -1.47 -14.93 -1.32
CA THR A 84 -2.59 -14.08 -0.88
C THR A 84 -3.88 -14.88 -0.65
N ASP A 85 -4.02 -16.07 -1.25
CA ASP A 85 -5.18 -16.95 -1.04
C ASP A 85 -5.26 -17.46 0.41
N LEU A 86 -4.15 -17.42 1.17
CA LEU A 86 -4.09 -17.77 2.60
C LEU A 86 -5.09 -16.96 3.43
N TRP A 87 -5.24 -15.67 3.13
CA TRP A 87 -6.15 -14.76 3.83
C TRP A 87 -7.64 -15.02 3.56
N THR A 88 -7.97 -15.86 2.57
CA THR A 88 -9.36 -16.19 2.19
C THR A 88 -10.07 -17.05 3.25
N GLN A 89 -9.32 -17.72 4.13
CA GLN A 89 -9.86 -18.69 5.09
C GLN A 89 -9.67 -18.24 6.54
N GLU A 90 -10.32 -17.11 6.90
CA GLU A 90 -10.40 -16.53 8.26
C GLU A 90 -9.06 -16.44 9.03
N SER A 91 -7.94 -16.50 8.31
CA SER A 91 -6.61 -16.57 8.88
C SER A 91 -6.16 -15.15 9.22
N SER A 92 -6.07 -14.85 10.52
CA SER A 92 -5.58 -13.55 10.99
C SER A 92 -4.05 -13.58 11.10
N ILE A 93 -3.40 -12.40 11.10
CA ILE A 93 -1.93 -12.31 11.17
C ILE A 93 -1.43 -12.91 12.49
N GLU A 94 -2.18 -12.71 13.58
CA GLU A 94 -1.90 -13.18 14.93
C GLU A 94 -1.77 -14.70 15.04
N ALA A 95 -2.42 -15.47 14.15
CA ALA A 95 -2.28 -16.93 14.10
C ALA A 95 -0.88 -17.40 13.61
N PHE A 96 -0.08 -16.49 13.06
CA PHE A 96 1.26 -16.73 12.54
C PHE A 96 2.35 -15.98 13.32
N LEU A 97 2.01 -15.38 14.46
CA LEU A 97 2.97 -14.67 15.32
C LEU A 97 3.31 -15.50 16.56
N SER A 98 4.58 -15.43 16.97
CA SER A 98 5.04 -15.90 18.27
C SER A 98 4.61 -14.95 19.41
N GLU A 99 4.82 -15.35 20.65
CA GLU A 99 4.54 -14.52 21.85
C GLU A 99 5.29 -13.17 21.82
N ASP A 100 6.44 -13.10 21.15
CA ASP A 100 7.24 -11.87 20.96
C ASP A 100 6.74 -10.98 19.80
N GLY A 101 5.72 -11.40 19.05
CA GLY A 101 5.23 -10.71 17.85
C GLY A 101 6.12 -10.87 16.61
N ALA A 102 7.10 -11.77 16.65
CA ALA A 102 7.84 -12.23 15.47
C ALA A 102 7.01 -13.26 14.69
N ILE A 103 7.32 -13.48 13.41
CA ILE A 103 6.60 -14.49 12.61
C ILE A 103 7.11 -15.88 12.97
N ASP A 104 6.19 -16.81 13.19
CA ASP A 104 6.49 -18.23 13.37
C ASP A 104 6.43 -18.96 12.00
N PRO A 105 7.58 -19.37 11.42
CA PRO A 105 7.61 -20.06 10.15
C PRO A 105 7.03 -21.49 10.22
N GLU A 106 7.03 -22.14 11.39
CA GLU A 106 6.46 -23.49 11.57
C GLU A 106 4.94 -23.42 11.56
N ALA A 107 4.35 -22.42 12.21
CA ALA A 107 2.91 -22.14 12.14
C ALA A 107 2.45 -21.86 10.70
N VAL A 108 3.18 -21.00 9.95
CA VAL A 108 2.89 -20.74 8.53
C VAL A 108 2.98 -22.03 7.71
N GLN A 109 4.05 -22.82 7.86
CA GLN A 109 4.21 -24.07 7.11
C GLN A 109 3.10 -25.10 7.42
N SER A 110 2.69 -25.21 8.69
CA SER A 110 1.61 -26.10 9.15
C SER A 110 0.24 -25.71 8.59
N ALA A 111 -0.08 -24.40 8.59
CA ALA A 111 -1.31 -23.91 7.98
C ALA A 111 -1.32 -24.13 6.46
N VAL A 112 -0.20 -23.85 5.79
CA VAL A 112 -0.05 -24.08 4.34
C VAL A 112 -0.18 -25.56 3.98
N SER A 113 0.42 -26.48 4.74
CA SER A 113 0.30 -27.91 4.44
C SER A 113 -1.16 -28.39 4.57
N THR A 114 -1.83 -28.01 5.66
CA THR A 114 -3.27 -28.27 5.88
C THR A 114 -4.13 -27.73 4.75
N LEU A 115 -3.84 -26.51 4.29
CA LEU A 115 -4.56 -25.84 3.20
C LEU A 115 -4.35 -26.51 1.85
N LEU A 116 -3.12 -26.96 1.55
CA LEU A 116 -2.78 -27.68 0.33
C LEU A 116 -3.34 -29.11 0.30
N GLU A 117 -3.50 -29.76 1.46
CA GLU A 117 -4.23 -31.03 1.57
C GLU A 117 -5.73 -30.85 1.27
N ALA A 118 -6.35 -29.80 1.83
CA ALA A 118 -7.75 -29.46 1.57
C ALA A 118 -8.00 -28.97 0.13
N ARG A 119 -7.03 -28.28 -0.49
CA ARG A 119 -7.12 -27.72 -1.85
C ARG A 119 -5.85 -28.04 -2.67
N PRO A 120 -5.71 -29.27 -3.20
CA PRO A 120 -4.51 -29.69 -3.95
C PRO A 120 -4.20 -28.85 -5.19
N HIS A 121 -5.20 -28.18 -5.77
CA HIS A 121 -5.06 -27.30 -6.93
C HIS A 121 -4.48 -25.91 -6.61
N TRP A 122 -4.30 -25.57 -5.32
CA TRP A 122 -3.58 -24.35 -4.89
C TRP A 122 -2.07 -24.56 -4.79
N LYS A 123 -1.60 -25.79 -5.00
CA LYS A 123 -0.19 -26.14 -4.98
C LYS A 123 0.53 -25.57 -6.20
N SER A 124 1.57 -24.79 -5.95
CA SER A 124 2.39 -24.19 -6.98
C SER A 124 2.99 -25.25 -7.89
N GLN A 125 2.64 -25.19 -9.18
CA GLN A 125 3.34 -25.95 -10.22
C GLN A 125 4.70 -25.34 -10.59
N LYS A 126 5.31 -24.50 -9.73
CA LYS A 126 6.60 -23.81 -9.96
C LYS A 126 7.61 -24.80 -10.51
N ALA A 127 7.78 -24.77 -11.82
CA ALA A 127 8.57 -25.75 -12.52
C ALA A 127 9.99 -25.67 -11.96
N ILE A 128 10.52 -26.80 -11.49
CA ILE A 128 11.93 -26.94 -11.16
C ILE A 128 12.68 -26.39 -12.38
N ALA A 129 13.45 -25.32 -12.17
CA ALA A 129 14.19 -24.67 -13.24
C ALA A 129 15.23 -25.67 -13.74
N LEU A 130 14.87 -26.41 -14.79
CA LEU A 130 15.73 -27.41 -15.42
C LEU A 130 17.07 -26.75 -15.75
N PRO A 131 18.18 -27.16 -15.12
CA PRO A 131 19.47 -26.57 -15.37
C PRO A 131 19.88 -26.90 -16.81
N GLY A 132 19.79 -25.93 -17.71
CA GLY A 132 20.18 -26.11 -19.11
C GLY A 132 19.12 -25.85 -20.18
N LYS A 133 18.15 -24.95 -19.97
CA LYS A 133 17.67 -24.13 -21.11
C LYS A 133 18.61 -22.93 -21.26
N PRO A 134 19.57 -22.94 -22.21
CA PRO A 134 20.33 -21.74 -22.48
C PRO A 134 19.35 -20.68 -22.99
N THR A 135 19.21 -19.59 -22.26
CA THR A 135 18.72 -18.34 -22.81
C THR A 135 19.74 -17.92 -23.85
N GLY A 136 19.50 -18.36 -25.10
CA GLY A 136 20.42 -18.14 -26.21
C GLY A 136 20.74 -16.66 -26.28
N LYS A 137 22.00 -16.31 -25.98
CA LYS A 137 22.48 -14.94 -26.16
C LYS A 137 22.37 -14.65 -27.65
N LEU A 138 21.34 -13.89 -28.04
CA LEU A 138 21.25 -13.31 -29.36
C LEU A 138 22.45 -12.37 -29.52
N VAL A 139 23.51 -12.88 -30.15
CA VAL A 139 24.67 -12.09 -30.55
C VAL A 139 24.18 -11.17 -31.68
N PRO A 140 24.22 -9.83 -31.50
CA PRO A 140 23.88 -8.93 -32.58
C PRO A 140 24.92 -9.08 -33.70
N GLY A 141 24.48 -9.47 -34.90
CA GLY A 141 25.35 -9.50 -36.09
C GLY A 141 25.52 -10.84 -36.81
N HIS A 142 24.83 -11.92 -36.42
CA HIS A 142 24.86 -13.16 -37.22
C HIS A 142 23.91 -13.10 -38.43
N SER A 143 24.33 -12.43 -39.50
CA SER A 143 23.83 -12.76 -40.84
C SER A 143 24.39 -14.14 -41.22
N SER A 144 23.50 -15.13 -41.36
CA SER A 144 23.83 -16.33 -42.12
C SER A 144 23.77 -15.97 -43.61
N GLU A 145 24.90 -15.53 -44.15
CA GLU A 145 25.13 -15.50 -45.59
C GLU A 145 25.23 -16.95 -46.10
N ASP A 146 24.10 -17.50 -46.54
CA ASP A 146 24.09 -18.59 -47.51
C ASP A 146 24.54 -17.99 -48.86
N PRO A 147 25.64 -18.49 -49.48
CA PRO A 147 26.25 -17.87 -50.64
C PRO A 147 25.62 -18.34 -51.96
N ASP A 148 24.29 -18.42 -52.05
CA ASP A 148 23.57 -18.77 -53.30
C ASP A 148 22.06 -18.42 -53.24
N ASP A 149 21.69 -17.14 -53.05
CA ASP A 149 20.44 -16.64 -53.65
C ASP A 149 20.49 -15.14 -54.01
N ALA A 150 19.88 -14.79 -55.14
CA ALA A 150 20.20 -13.58 -55.87
C ALA A 150 19.12 -12.49 -55.80
N LYS A 151 19.53 -11.27 -55.39
CA LYS A 151 18.87 -9.99 -55.73
C LYS A 151 17.34 -9.91 -55.48
N GLY A 152 16.91 -10.22 -54.25
CA GLY A 152 15.63 -9.72 -53.72
C GLY A 152 15.81 -8.37 -53.02
N ALA A 153 14.97 -7.37 -53.32
CA ALA A 153 15.03 -6.07 -52.65
C ALA A 153 14.73 -6.20 -51.15
N SER A 154 15.62 -5.68 -50.30
CA SER A 154 15.41 -5.73 -48.85
C SER A 154 14.40 -4.68 -48.39
N TRP A 155 13.74 -4.92 -47.26
CA TRP A 155 12.82 -3.94 -46.64
C TRP A 155 13.49 -2.59 -46.33
N GLY A 156 14.83 -2.55 -46.22
CA GLY A 156 15.60 -1.31 -46.05
C GLY A 156 15.60 -0.39 -47.28
N ASP A 157 15.46 -0.92 -48.50
CA ASP A 157 15.33 -0.10 -49.72
C ASP A 157 13.96 0.56 -49.83
N VAL A 158 12.91 -0.12 -49.33
CA VAL A 158 11.53 0.41 -49.34
C VAL A 158 11.42 1.63 -48.41
N LEU A 159 12.05 1.60 -47.24
CA LEU A 159 12.03 2.68 -46.25
C LEU A 159 12.96 3.87 -46.57
N ARG A 160 13.85 3.74 -47.58
CA ARG A 160 14.71 4.85 -48.05
C ARG A 160 14.18 5.57 -49.29
N ARG A 161 13.01 5.17 -49.81
CA ARG A 161 12.36 5.78 -50.97
C ARG A 161 11.11 6.58 -50.57
N SER A 162 11.30 7.51 -49.63
CA SER A 162 10.32 8.53 -49.22
C SER A 162 11.01 9.89 -49.10
#